data_AF-X0TFV9-F1
#
_entry.id   AF-X0TFV9-F1
#
_cell.length_a   1.000
_cell.length_b   1.000
_cell.length_c   1.000
_cell.angle_alpha   90.00
_cell.angle_beta   90.00
_cell.angle_gamma   90.00
#
_symmetry.space_group_name_H-M   'P 1'
#
loop_
_entity.id
_entity.type
_entity.pdbx_description
1 polymer ?
#
loop_
_entity_poly.entity_id
_entity_poly.type
_entity_poly.pdbx_seq_one_letter_code
_entity_poly.pdbx_strand_id
1 'polypeptide(L)' 'MAYNCVVLVKQVPDTANISGRAMRDDGTVNRAALPAIFNPED' A
#
# COMPACT_ATOMS: atom_id res chain seq x y z
N MET A 1 -35.30 8.43 -5.91
CA MET A 1 -34.25 7.58 -6.53
C MET A 1 -33.10 7.44 -5.56
N ALA A 2 -32.58 6.23 -5.34
CA ALA A 2 -31.30 6.04 -4.66
C ALA A 2 -30.15 6.50 -5.58
N TYR A 3 -29.14 7.13 -5.01
CA TYR A 3 -27.93 7.51 -5.75
C TYR A 3 -27.03 6.28 -5.89
N ASN A 4 -26.69 5.91 -7.13
CA ASN A 4 -25.77 4.82 -7.40
C ASN A 4 -24.35 5.39 -7.51
N CYS A 5 -23.50 5.01 -6.55
CA CYS A 5 -22.10 5.40 -6.51
C CYS A 5 -21.23 4.15 -6.43
N VAL A 6 -20.20 4.07 -7.27
CA VAL A 6 -19.22 2.99 -7.26
C VAL A 6 -17.85 3.60 -6.99
N VAL A 7 -17.18 3.11 -5.95
CA VAL A 7 -15.80 3.50 -5.61
C VAL A 7 -14.89 2.32 -5.92
N LEU A 8 -13.89 2.57 -6.76
CA LEU A 8 -12.84 1.59 -7.03
C LEU A 8 -11.70 1.86 -6.07
N VAL A 9 -11.32 0.83 -5.32
CA VAL A 9 -10.24 0.92 -4.34
C VAL A 9 -9.08 0.04 -4.78
N LYS A 10 -7.87 0.46 -4.40
CA LYS A 10 -6.64 -0.25 -4.69
C LYS A 10 -6.00 -0.73 -3.40
N GLN A 11 -5.55 -1.99 -3.40
CA GLN A 11 -4.63 -2.48 -2.40
C GLN A 11 -3.21 -1.98 -2.72
N VAL A 12 -2.54 -1.40 -1.74
CA VAL A 12 -1.15 -0.90 -1.85
C VAL A 12 -0.30 -1.45 -0.69
N PRO A 13 1.02 -1.60 -0.85
CA PRO A 13 1.91 -1.80 0.29
C PRO A 13 1.94 -0.54 1.17
N ASP A 14 2.06 -0.71 2.48
CA ASP A 14 2.16 0.41 3.43
C ASP A 14 3.51 1.13 3.33
N THR A 15 3.67 1.95 2.30
CA THR A 15 4.92 2.68 2.02
C THR A 15 5.17 3.82 3.00
N ALA A 16 4.13 4.29 3.71
CA ALA A 16 4.29 5.34 4.72
C ALA A 16 5.09 4.86 5.93
N ASN A 17 5.08 3.56 6.21
CA ASN A 17 5.79 2.93 7.34
C ASN A 17 7.04 2.12 6.93
N ILE A 18 7.69 2.49 5.82
CA ILE A 18 8.98 1.88 5.44
C ILE A 18 10.02 2.10 6.54
N SER A 19 10.77 1.04 6.84
CA SER A 19 11.92 1.09 7.75
C SER A 19 13.13 0.39 7.13
N GLY A 20 14.33 0.61 7.68
CA GLY A 20 15.55 -0.06 7.21
C GLY A 20 15.47 -1.60 7.18
N ARG A 21 14.58 -2.20 7.99
CA ARG A 21 14.32 -3.65 7.97
C ARG A 21 13.63 -4.16 6.70
N ALA A 22 12.98 -3.27 5.96
CA ALA A 22 12.35 -3.60 4.68
C ALA A 22 13.31 -3.39 3.50
N MET A 23 14.57 -3.00 3.74
CA MET A 23 15.59 -2.84 2.72
C MET A 23 16.36 -4.15 2.49
N ARG A 24 16.73 -4.41 1.24
CA ARG A 24 17.71 -5.46 0.87
C ARG A 24 19.12 -4.88 0.92
N ASP A 25 20.12 -5.77 0.98
CA ASP A 25 21.54 -5.40 0.99
C ASP A 25 21.99 -4.68 -0.29
N ASP A 26 21.27 -4.87 -1.40
CA ASP A 26 21.49 -4.19 -2.67
C ASP A 26 20.89 -2.77 -2.75
N GLY A 27 20.29 -2.30 -1.65
CA GLY A 27 19.66 -0.97 -1.56
C GLY A 27 18.23 -0.90 -2.13
N THR A 28 17.66 -2.02 -2.58
CA THR A 28 16.27 -2.06 -3.05
C THR A 28 15.29 -2.34 -1.91
N VAL A 29 14.02 -1.95 -2.09
CA VAL A 29 12.95 -2.23 -1.10
C VAL A 29 12.40 -3.65 -1.29
N ASN A 30 12.33 -4.42 -0.21
CA ASN A 30 11.56 -5.66 -0.14
C ASN A 30 10.08 -5.34 0.13
N ARG A 31 9.32 -5.09 -0.95
CA ARG A 31 7.87 -4.77 -0.85
C ARG A 31 7.05 -5.87 -0.18
N ALA A 32 7.49 -7.12 -0.22
CA ALA A 32 6.80 -8.23 0.44
C ALA A 32 6.91 -8.20 1.97
N ALA A 33 7.83 -7.41 2.52
CA ALA A 33 7.95 -7.19 3.96
C ALA A 33 6.97 -6.15 4.51
N LEU A 34 6.26 -5.42 3.63
CA LEU A 34 5.28 -4.42 4.02
C LEU A 34 3.87 -5.04 4.03
N PRO A 35 3.03 -4.70 5.01
CA PRO A 35 1.61 -5.06 4.98
C PRO A 35 0.93 -4.49 3.74
N ALA A 36 -0.05 -5.23 3.22
CA ALA A 36 -0.95 -4.73 2.19
C ALA A 36 -2.15 -4.04 2.84
N ILE A 37 -2.42 -2.79 2.45
CA ILE A 37 -3.46 -1.91 3.00
C ILE A 37 -4.33 -1.34 1.87
N PHE A 38 -5.47 -0.74 2.21
CA PHE A 38 -6.18 0.13 1.26
C PHE A 38 -5.35 1.39 1.02
N ASN A 39 -5.37 1.87 -0.21
CA ASN A 39 -4.77 3.14 -0.55
C ASN A 39 -5.44 4.26 0.28
N PRO A 40 -4.69 5.12 1.00
CA PRO A 40 -5.29 6.15 1.86
C PRO A 40 -6.13 7.21 1.13
N GLU A 41 -5.96 7.31 -0.19
CA GLU A 41 -6.69 8.24 -1.07
C GLU A 41 -7.91 7.60 -1.75
N ASP A 42 -8.09 6.27 -1.62
CA ASP A 42 -9.24 5.52 -2.14
C ASP A 42 -10.27 5.24 -1.02
#